data_AF-A0A5R9IUW4-F1
#
_entry.id   AF-A0A5R9IUW4-F1
#
_cell.length_a   1.000
_cell.length_b   1.000
_cell.length_c   1.000
_cell.angle_alpha   90.00
_cell.angle_beta   90.00
_cell.angle_gamma   90.00
#
_symmetry.space_group_name_H-M   'P 1'
#
loop_
_entity.id
_entity.type
_entity.pdbx_description
1 polymer ?
#
loop_
_entity_poly.entity_id
_entity_poly.type
_entity_poly.pdbx_seq_one_letter_code
_entity_poly.pdbx_strand_id
1 'polypeptide(L)'
;MNNNKISELRRQRGWSQEKLATISGLSERTIQRVEKEGRFSLSTKAALANAFGVEVNELESSVEAESIQSSQASKSSKCSESISYSYDWGGAFGLLILGLCIPAIILLTGTHGKWELASFGLVIGLTLTMAVMNHGIKAIYRLFDNTSWIVRYPSYVKDIDTLIAQGKMVNRTAYGIGAIVSLVSAITLAIHNPQVFSQMSQGLALSLKPLIYAILFVEFWFRPYVRKMEKIQKLQEAS
;
A
#
# COMPACT_ATOMS: atom_id res chain seq x y z
N MET A 1 -50.13 -4.86 5.87
CA MET A 1 -48.93 -5.71 5.80
C MET A 1 -47.72 -4.79 5.69
N ASN A 2 -46.95 -4.63 6.76
CA ASN A 2 -45.75 -3.79 6.72
C ASN A 2 -44.67 -4.52 5.92
N ASN A 3 -44.38 -4.02 4.72
CA ASN A 3 -43.45 -4.60 3.78
C ASN A 3 -42.00 -4.27 4.20
N ASN A 4 -41.58 -4.77 5.37
CA ASN A 4 -40.23 -4.56 5.87
C ASN A 4 -39.27 -5.56 5.19
N LYS A 5 -38.52 -5.04 4.21
CA LYS A 5 -37.52 -5.78 3.42
C LYS A 5 -36.53 -6.58 4.27
N ILE A 6 -36.25 -6.11 5.49
CA ILE A 6 -35.36 -6.77 6.46
C ILE A 6 -35.97 -8.05 7.03
N SER A 7 -37.27 -8.05 7.34
CA SER A 7 -37.99 -9.25 7.82
C SER A 7 -38.07 -10.30 6.72
N GLU A 8 -38.25 -9.86 5.48
CA GLU A 8 -38.27 -10.74 4.30
C GLU A 8 -36.90 -11.37 4.04
N LEU A 9 -35.82 -10.59 4.03
CA LEU A 9 -34.44 -11.10 3.89
C LEU A 9 -34.05 -12.06 5.01
N ARG A 10 -34.50 -11.79 6.25
CA ARG A 10 -34.28 -12.70 7.39
C ARG A 10 -35.00 -14.04 7.18
N ARG A 11 -36.25 -14.01 6.70
CA ARG A 11 -37.05 -15.22 6.43
C ARG A 11 -36.48 -16.03 5.28
N GLN A 12 -36.01 -15.38 4.20
CA GLN A 12 -35.36 -16.05 3.06
C GLN A 12 -34.11 -16.81 3.45
N ARG A 13 -33.40 -16.38 4.50
CA ARG A 13 -32.21 -17.05 5.04
C ARG A 13 -32.48 -17.99 6.21
N GLY A 14 -33.73 -18.15 6.63
CA GLY A 14 -34.12 -18.99 7.76
C GLY A 14 -33.52 -18.55 9.09
N TRP A 15 -33.33 -17.23 9.30
CA TRP A 15 -32.71 -16.70 10.52
C TRP A 15 -33.76 -16.31 11.58
N SER A 16 -33.49 -16.62 12.85
CA SER A 16 -34.23 -16.03 13.98
C SER A 16 -33.77 -14.58 14.23
N GLN A 17 -34.57 -13.78 14.94
CA GLN A 17 -34.19 -12.40 15.31
C GLN A 17 -32.90 -12.37 16.14
N GLU A 18 -32.75 -13.32 17.08
CA GLU A 18 -31.52 -13.53 17.86
C GLU A 18 -30.31 -13.80 16.96
N LYS A 19 -30.46 -14.69 15.96
CA LYS A 19 -29.38 -15.03 15.03
C LYS A 19 -28.96 -13.84 14.17
N LEU A 20 -29.92 -13.03 13.72
CA LEU A 20 -29.62 -11.80 12.98
C LEU A 20 -28.92 -10.76 13.88
N ALA A 21 -29.34 -10.63 15.13
CA ALA A 21 -28.70 -9.76 16.12
C ALA A 21 -27.23 -10.16 16.34
N THR A 22 -26.95 -11.45 16.49
CA THR A 22 -25.57 -11.96 16.63
C THR A 22 -24.71 -11.69 15.38
N ILE A 23 -25.23 -11.94 14.18
CA ILE A 23 -24.48 -11.76 12.93
C ILE A 23 -24.23 -10.27 12.63
N SER A 24 -25.20 -9.41 12.92
CA SER A 24 -25.08 -7.96 12.70
C SER A 24 -24.38 -7.21 13.84
N GLY A 25 -24.10 -7.85 14.96
CA GLY A 25 -23.53 -7.21 16.15
C GLY A 25 -24.49 -6.20 16.79
N LEU A 26 -25.80 -6.33 16.56
CA LEU A 26 -26.84 -5.46 17.11
C LEU A 26 -27.58 -6.17 18.25
N SER A 27 -28.28 -5.41 19.09
CA SER A 27 -29.17 -6.00 20.10
C SER A 27 -30.48 -6.49 19.47
N GLU A 28 -31.07 -7.56 20.02
CA GLU A 28 -32.35 -8.09 19.55
C GLU A 28 -33.47 -7.02 19.58
N ARG A 29 -33.46 -6.15 20.59
CA ARG A 29 -34.35 -4.98 20.69
C ARG A 29 -34.20 -4.02 19.50
N THR A 30 -33.00 -3.89 18.95
CA THR A 30 -32.74 -3.06 17.76
C THR A 30 -33.31 -3.72 16.51
N ILE A 31 -33.14 -5.04 16.36
CA ILE A 31 -33.72 -5.81 15.25
C ILE A 31 -35.25 -5.73 15.27
N GLN A 32 -35.87 -5.95 16.42
CA GLN A 32 -37.32 -5.84 16.58
C GLN A 32 -37.83 -4.43 16.24
N ARG A 33 -37.10 -3.38 16.67
CA ARG A 33 -37.45 -1.99 16.36
C ARG A 33 -37.33 -1.70 14.87
N VAL A 34 -36.26 -2.17 14.23
CA VAL A 34 -36.06 -2.07 12.77
C VAL A 34 -37.18 -2.77 12.01
N GLU A 35 -37.55 -3.99 12.40
CA GLU A 35 -38.63 -4.77 11.76
C GLU A 35 -40.04 -4.22 12.04
N LYS A 36 -40.21 -3.36 13.05
CA LYS A 36 -41.51 -2.77 13.42
C LYS A 36 -41.70 -1.35 12.92
N GLU A 37 -40.69 -0.49 13.12
CA GLU A 37 -40.73 0.94 12.85
C GLU A 37 -40.19 1.29 11.45
N GLY A 38 -39.40 0.41 10.82
CA GLY A 38 -38.84 0.62 9.48
C GLY A 38 -37.82 1.77 9.38
N ARG A 39 -37.49 2.43 10.50
CA ARG A 39 -36.52 3.53 10.59
C ARG A 39 -35.39 3.20 11.55
N PHE A 40 -34.16 3.42 11.11
CA PHE A 40 -32.96 3.07 11.86
C PHE A 40 -31.78 3.95 11.44
N SER A 41 -30.79 4.09 12.32
CA SER A 41 -29.61 4.93 12.06
C SER A 41 -28.75 4.32 10.95
N LEU A 42 -27.94 5.16 10.30
CA LEU A 42 -27.01 4.73 9.26
C LEU A 42 -26.05 3.64 9.75
N SER A 43 -25.66 3.67 11.03
CA SER A 43 -24.84 2.64 11.67
C SER A 43 -25.56 1.28 11.74
N THR A 44 -26.84 1.26 12.13
CA THR A 44 -27.67 0.05 12.15
C THR A 44 -27.94 -0.47 10.74
N LYS A 45 -28.11 0.43 9.76
CA LYS A 45 -28.30 0.09 8.34
C LYS A 45 -27.07 -0.58 7.76
N ALA A 46 -25.89 -0.04 8.04
CA ALA A 46 -24.62 -0.63 7.61
C ALA A 46 -24.38 -2.01 8.25
N ALA A 47 -24.66 -2.16 9.55
CA ALA A 47 -24.54 -3.44 10.26
C ALA A 47 -25.46 -4.53 9.67
N LEU A 48 -26.69 -4.17 9.32
CA LEU A 48 -27.65 -5.08 8.68
C LEU A 48 -27.27 -5.38 7.22
N ALA A 49 -26.85 -4.37 6.45
CA ALA A 49 -26.38 -4.57 5.08
C ALA A 49 -25.19 -5.52 5.02
N ASN A 50 -24.25 -5.40 5.97
CA ASN A 50 -23.11 -6.31 6.09
C ASN A 50 -23.54 -7.73 6.49
N ALA A 51 -24.41 -7.87 7.50
CA ALA A 51 -24.95 -9.16 7.91
C ALA A 51 -25.71 -9.86 6.76
N PHE A 52 -26.40 -9.09 5.93
CA PHE A 52 -27.10 -9.59 4.76
C PHE A 52 -26.22 -9.67 3.51
N GLY A 53 -25.01 -9.10 3.48
CA GLY A 53 -24.21 -9.04 2.24
C GLY A 53 -24.96 -8.40 1.06
N VAL A 54 -25.82 -7.42 1.34
CA VAL A 54 -26.63 -6.66 0.35
C VAL A 54 -26.26 -5.19 0.42
N GLU A 55 -26.56 -4.41 -0.62
CA GLU A 55 -26.20 -2.99 -0.61
C GLU A 55 -27.10 -2.19 0.35
N VAL A 56 -26.53 -1.16 1.00
CA VAL A 56 -27.24 -0.27 1.93
C VAL A 56 -28.48 0.36 1.27
N ASN A 57 -28.38 0.73 -0.02
CA ASN A 57 -29.49 1.29 -0.78
C ASN A 57 -30.58 0.27 -1.10
N GLU A 58 -30.25 -1.03 -1.15
CA GLU A 58 -31.25 -2.07 -1.33
C GLU A 58 -32.12 -2.24 -0.08
N LEU A 59 -31.65 -1.86 1.11
CA LEU A 59 -32.46 -1.93 2.33
C LEU A 59 -33.51 -0.83 2.43
N GLU A 60 -33.45 0.19 1.57
CA GLU A 60 -34.48 1.23 1.44
C GLU A 60 -35.32 1.00 0.18
N SER A 61 -36.56 0.54 0.37
CA SER A 61 -37.55 0.57 -0.71
C SER A 61 -38.93 0.86 -0.13
N SER A 62 -39.17 2.14 0.11
CA SER A 62 -40.47 2.83 0.19
C SER A 62 -40.13 4.21 0.81
N VAL A 63 -40.25 5.36 0.19
CA VAL A 63 -41.10 5.89 -0.88
C VAL A 63 -40.34 7.11 -1.40
N GLU A 64 -40.17 7.25 -2.72
CA GLU A 64 -40.43 8.49 -3.47
C GLU A 64 -40.14 8.19 -4.94
N ALA A 65 -41.16 8.33 -5.77
CA ALA A 65 -41.13 8.05 -7.19
C ALA A 65 -40.61 9.26 -7.99
N GLU A 66 -40.18 8.98 -9.22
CA GLU A 66 -40.03 9.89 -10.37
C GLU A 66 -38.76 10.76 -10.49
N SER A 67 -37.79 10.25 -11.28
CA SER A 67 -37.45 10.84 -12.60
C SER A 67 -36.39 10.00 -13.36
N ILE A 68 -36.89 9.20 -14.32
CA ILE A 68 -36.40 8.84 -15.68
C ILE A 68 -34.91 9.18 -15.98
N GLN A 69 -34.00 8.21 -15.97
CA GLN A 69 -33.48 7.35 -17.08
C GLN A 69 -32.73 8.03 -18.25
N SER A 70 -31.41 7.79 -18.31
CA SER A 70 -30.55 7.39 -19.47
C SER A 70 -29.08 7.72 -19.09
N SER A 71 -28.04 6.89 -19.20
CA SER A 71 -27.76 5.65 -19.93
C SER A 71 -26.66 4.86 -19.21
N GLN A 72 -26.78 3.53 -19.20
CA GLN A 72 -25.73 2.61 -18.73
C GLN A 72 -24.67 2.36 -19.81
N ALA A 73 -23.38 2.36 -19.40
CA ALA A 73 -22.33 1.50 -19.94
C ALA A 73 -21.15 1.39 -18.95
N SER A 74 -21.31 0.49 -17.97
CA SER A 74 -20.33 -0.47 -17.42
C SER A 74 -18.84 -0.08 -17.28
N LYS A 75 -18.35 0.08 -16.04
CA LYS A 75 -17.55 -0.95 -15.33
C LYS A 75 -17.06 -0.51 -13.93
N SER A 76 -17.44 -1.32 -12.94
CA SER A 76 -16.74 -1.57 -11.67
C SER A 76 -16.50 -0.38 -10.73
N SER A 77 -17.49 -0.08 -9.89
CA SER A 77 -17.27 0.70 -8.66
C SER A 77 -17.69 -0.13 -7.45
N LYS A 78 -16.74 -0.87 -6.88
CA LYS A 78 -16.70 -1.13 -5.44
C LYS A 78 -16.87 0.22 -4.73
N CYS A 79 -18.01 0.47 -4.10
CA CYS A 79 -18.17 1.60 -3.18
C CYS A 79 -17.84 1.06 -1.78
N SER A 80 -16.57 1.00 -1.42
CA SER A 80 -15.88 2.12 -0.78
C SER A 80 -16.68 2.60 0.43
N GLU A 81 -16.50 1.89 1.54
CA GLU A 81 -16.21 2.54 2.82
C GLU A 81 -15.44 3.82 2.48
N SER A 82 -15.99 4.99 2.79
CA SER A 82 -15.41 6.27 2.37
C SER A 82 -14.15 6.49 3.18
N ILE A 83 -13.08 5.78 2.82
CA ILE A 83 -11.74 6.00 3.31
C ILE A 83 -11.40 7.42 2.86
N SER A 84 -11.31 8.33 3.82
CA SER A 84 -10.80 9.66 3.56
C SER A 84 -9.36 9.53 3.07
N TYR A 85 -9.14 9.80 1.78
CA TYR A 85 -7.82 9.79 1.20
C TYR A 85 -7.23 11.19 1.35
N SER A 86 -6.14 11.30 2.11
CA SER A 86 -5.38 12.55 2.20
C SER A 86 -4.33 12.59 1.08
N TYR A 87 -4.28 13.72 0.37
CA TYR A 87 -3.29 13.97 -0.68
C TYR A 87 -2.10 14.73 -0.09
N ASP A 88 -0.92 14.14 -0.19
CA ASP A 88 0.32 14.80 0.19
C ASP A 88 1.13 15.12 -1.07
N TRP A 89 0.99 16.34 -1.58
CA TRP A 89 1.68 16.79 -2.80
C TRP A 89 3.20 16.73 -2.64
N GLY A 90 3.74 16.86 -1.41
CA GLY A 90 5.17 16.73 -1.15
C GLY A 90 5.74 15.36 -1.51
N GLY A 91 4.95 14.29 -1.33
CA GLY A 91 5.35 12.93 -1.73
C GLY A 91 5.35 12.73 -3.25
N ALA A 92 4.41 13.34 -3.97
CA ALA A 92 4.36 13.30 -5.43
C ALA A 92 5.54 14.07 -6.06
N PHE A 93 5.83 15.26 -5.55
CA PHE A 93 7.00 16.03 -5.97
C PHE A 93 8.30 15.30 -5.63
N GLY A 94 8.40 14.65 -4.46
CA GLY A 94 9.55 13.82 -4.10
C GLY A 94 9.77 12.64 -5.05
N LEU A 95 8.70 11.93 -5.42
CA LEU A 95 8.77 10.82 -6.37
C LEU A 95 9.15 11.29 -7.79
N LEU A 96 8.65 12.45 -8.21
CA LEU A 96 8.96 13.05 -9.51
C LEU A 96 10.43 13.51 -9.57
N ILE A 97 10.93 14.16 -8.51
CA ILE A 97 12.35 14.53 -8.38
C ILE A 97 13.22 13.26 -8.39
N LEU A 98 12.83 12.21 -7.67
CA LEU A 98 13.59 10.96 -7.61
C LEU A 98 13.67 10.29 -8.99
N GLY A 99 12.52 10.22 -9.68
CA GLY A 99 12.42 9.66 -11.02
C GLY A 99 13.24 10.42 -12.07
N LEU A 100 13.55 11.70 -11.83
CA LEU A 100 14.38 12.52 -12.70
C LEU A 100 15.88 12.49 -12.29
N CYS A 101 16.17 12.46 -10.98
CA CYS A 101 17.53 12.45 -10.45
C CYS A 101 18.28 11.14 -10.72
N ILE A 102 17.64 9.98 -10.57
CA ILE A 102 18.29 8.68 -10.82
C ILE A 102 18.82 8.56 -12.27
N PRO A 103 18.00 8.78 -13.31
CA PRO A 103 18.49 8.72 -14.69
C PRO A 103 19.47 9.86 -15.00
N ALA A 104 19.31 11.06 -14.41
CA ALA A 104 20.28 12.15 -14.58
C ALA A 104 21.66 11.79 -14.00
N ILE A 105 21.72 11.14 -12.83
CA ILE A 105 22.97 10.65 -12.23
C ILE A 105 23.62 9.60 -13.13
N ILE A 106 22.84 8.63 -13.63
CA ILE A 106 23.35 7.60 -14.55
C ILE A 106 23.86 8.23 -15.85
N LEU A 107 23.16 9.22 -16.39
CA LEU A 107 23.52 9.89 -17.63
C LEU A 107 24.79 10.76 -17.48
N LEU A 108 24.92 11.47 -16.35
CA LEU A 108 26.09 12.31 -16.05
C LEU A 108 27.33 11.50 -15.64
N THR A 109 27.13 10.29 -15.11
CA THR A 109 28.21 9.46 -14.54
C THR A 109 28.63 8.31 -15.46
N GLY A 110 27.85 8.06 -16.52
CA GLY A 110 27.99 6.93 -17.43
C GLY A 110 29.19 7.01 -18.36
N THR A 111 30.40 6.80 -17.84
CA THR A 111 31.61 6.63 -18.66
C THR A 111 31.73 5.21 -19.24
N HIS A 112 31.16 4.20 -18.55
CA HIS A 112 31.13 2.78 -18.96
C HIS A 112 29.72 2.20 -18.79
N GLY A 113 28.76 2.66 -19.60
CA GLY A 113 27.32 2.45 -19.37
C GLY A 113 26.85 1.00 -19.12
N LYS A 114 27.55 -0.02 -19.65
CA LYS A 114 27.21 -1.43 -19.40
C LYS A 114 27.50 -1.88 -17.96
N TRP A 115 28.59 -1.40 -17.36
CA TRP A 115 29.00 -1.77 -16.00
C TRP A 115 28.13 -1.12 -14.94
N GLU A 116 27.75 0.14 -15.14
CA GLU A 116 26.89 0.85 -14.19
C GLU A 116 25.49 0.24 -14.11
N LEU A 117 24.92 -0.11 -15.27
CA LEU A 117 23.63 -0.78 -15.32
C LEU A 117 23.67 -2.15 -14.65
N ALA A 118 24.77 -2.90 -14.84
CA ALA A 118 24.97 -4.19 -14.19
C ALA A 118 25.08 -4.05 -12.66
N SER A 119 25.89 -3.12 -12.15
CA SER A 119 26.04 -2.88 -10.71
C SER A 119 24.74 -2.42 -10.06
N PHE A 120 24.01 -1.51 -10.70
CA PHE A 120 22.70 -1.04 -10.23
C PHE A 120 21.67 -2.18 -10.19
N GLY A 121 21.57 -2.95 -11.28
CA GLY A 121 20.67 -4.10 -11.37
C GLY A 121 20.99 -5.18 -10.34
N LEU A 122 22.27 -5.39 -10.03
CA LEU A 122 22.71 -6.38 -9.04
C LEU A 122 22.34 -5.94 -7.62
N VAL A 123 22.56 -4.68 -7.24
CA VAL A 123 22.18 -4.15 -5.90
C VAL A 123 20.67 -4.27 -5.69
N ILE A 124 19.86 -3.81 -6.65
CA ILE A 124 18.40 -3.87 -6.54
C ILE A 124 17.91 -5.32 -6.59
N GLY A 125 18.44 -6.12 -7.52
CA GLY A 125 18.06 -7.51 -7.72
C GLY A 125 18.35 -8.37 -6.49
N LEU A 126 19.53 -8.24 -5.88
CA LEU A 126 19.87 -8.97 -4.66
C LEU A 126 19.02 -8.52 -3.47
N THR A 127 18.77 -7.22 -3.34
CA THR A 127 17.92 -6.69 -2.26
C THR A 127 16.51 -7.25 -2.37
N LEU A 128 15.96 -7.27 -3.59
CA LEU A 128 14.63 -7.82 -3.85
C LEU A 128 14.59 -9.33 -3.60
N THR A 129 15.61 -10.06 -4.06
CA THR A 129 15.70 -11.52 -3.88
C THR A 129 15.76 -11.89 -2.40
N MET A 130 16.60 -11.21 -1.62
CA MET A 130 16.70 -11.42 -0.17
C MET A 130 15.36 -11.11 0.52
N ALA A 131 14.71 -10.01 0.14
CA ALA A 131 13.42 -9.62 0.70
C ALA A 131 12.31 -10.64 0.35
N VAL A 132 12.28 -11.17 -0.88
CA VAL A 132 11.36 -12.25 -1.30
C VAL A 132 11.62 -13.52 -0.52
N MET A 133 12.87 -13.87 -0.25
CA MET A 133 13.23 -15.05 0.52
C MET A 133 12.75 -14.97 1.98
N ASN A 134 12.79 -13.77 2.58
CA ASN A 134 12.41 -13.59 3.99
C ASN A 134 10.90 -13.44 4.21
N HIS A 135 10.16 -12.81 3.29
CA HIS A 135 8.75 -12.47 3.49
C HIS A 135 7.79 -13.07 2.46
N GLY A 136 8.32 -13.74 1.44
CA GLY A 136 7.55 -14.28 0.33
C GLY A 136 7.18 -13.23 -0.71
N ILE A 137 6.97 -13.69 -1.94
CA ILE A 137 6.80 -12.81 -3.09
C ILE A 137 5.50 -11.98 -3.03
N LYS A 138 4.42 -12.54 -2.47
CA LYS A 138 3.12 -11.85 -2.32
C LYS A 138 3.22 -10.64 -1.37
N ALA A 139 4.02 -10.75 -0.31
CA ALA A 139 4.22 -9.67 0.64
C ALA A 139 5.00 -8.51 0.00
N ILE A 140 6.04 -8.85 -0.77
CA ILE A 140 6.85 -7.89 -1.53
C ILE A 140 6.00 -7.16 -2.56
N TYR A 141 5.19 -7.88 -3.35
CA TYR A 141 4.29 -7.25 -4.31
C TYR A 141 3.32 -6.27 -3.64
N ARG A 142 2.74 -6.64 -2.50
CA ARG A 142 1.86 -5.76 -1.72
C ARG A 142 2.61 -4.52 -1.21
N LEU A 143 3.83 -4.68 -0.72
CA LEU A 143 4.69 -3.58 -0.30
C LEU A 143 4.93 -2.58 -1.45
N PHE A 144 5.25 -3.09 -2.64
CA PHE A 144 5.48 -2.27 -3.83
C PHE A 144 4.19 -1.60 -4.33
N ASP A 145 3.06 -2.31 -4.38
CA ASP A 145 1.77 -1.72 -4.77
C ASP A 145 1.37 -0.55 -3.83
N ASN A 146 1.65 -0.74 -2.54
CA ASN A 146 1.44 0.27 -1.51
C ASN A 146 2.46 1.42 -1.53
N THR A 147 3.53 1.36 -2.32
CA THR A 147 4.43 2.53 -2.46
C THR A 147 3.73 3.73 -3.09
N SER A 148 2.62 3.51 -3.82
CA SER A 148 1.72 4.58 -4.27
C SER A 148 1.12 5.40 -3.12
N TRP A 149 1.11 4.86 -1.90
CA TRP A 149 0.65 5.56 -0.69
C TRP A 149 1.58 6.69 -0.23
N ILE A 150 2.81 6.73 -0.77
CA ILE A 150 3.68 7.91 -0.66
C ILE A 150 2.94 9.17 -1.12
N VAL A 151 2.03 9.05 -2.08
CA VAL A 151 1.21 10.17 -2.57
C VAL A 151 -0.18 10.15 -1.94
N ARG A 152 -0.88 9.01 -2.01
CA ARG A 152 -2.29 8.88 -1.58
C ARG A 152 -2.46 7.71 -0.62
N TYR A 153 -2.64 7.99 0.67
CA TYR A 153 -2.74 6.94 1.68
C TYR A 153 -4.13 6.88 2.32
N PRO A 154 -4.59 5.67 2.67
CA PRO A 154 -5.85 5.47 3.40
C PRO A 154 -5.69 5.82 4.89
N SER A 155 -6.77 6.29 5.54
CA SER A 155 -6.78 6.59 6.98
C SER A 155 -6.69 5.36 7.88
N TYR A 156 -7.05 4.17 7.38
CA TYR A 156 -6.95 2.91 8.10
C TYR A 156 -6.34 1.83 7.20
N VAL A 157 -5.31 1.15 7.70
CA VAL A 157 -4.65 0.01 7.06
C VAL A 157 -4.64 -1.17 8.01
N LYS A 158 -5.09 -2.33 7.54
CA LYS A 158 -4.97 -3.60 8.24
C LYS A 158 -3.52 -4.10 8.17
N ASP A 159 -3.00 -4.61 9.30
CA ASP A 159 -1.65 -5.17 9.44
C ASP A 159 -0.50 -4.16 9.19
N ILE A 160 -0.69 -2.89 9.57
CA ILE A 160 0.29 -1.82 9.33
C ILE A 160 1.67 -2.10 9.93
N ASP A 161 1.71 -2.74 11.10
CA ASP A 161 2.94 -3.14 11.78
C ASP A 161 3.82 -4.04 10.92
N THR A 162 3.20 -4.97 10.18
CA THR A 162 3.92 -5.90 9.31
C THR A 162 4.55 -5.18 8.13
N LEU A 163 3.86 -4.18 7.56
CA LEU A 163 4.36 -3.36 6.46
C LEU A 163 5.51 -2.45 6.91
N ILE A 164 5.41 -1.88 8.11
CA ILE A 164 6.49 -1.09 8.72
C ILE A 164 7.72 -1.97 8.97
N ALA A 165 7.54 -3.16 9.54
CA ALA A 165 8.62 -4.11 9.78
C ALA A 165 9.32 -4.53 8.47
N GLN A 166 8.54 -4.85 7.43
CA GLN A 166 9.07 -5.18 6.10
C GLN A 166 9.86 -4.02 5.49
N GLY A 167 9.34 -2.79 5.53
CA GLY A 167 10.04 -1.61 5.03
C GLY A 167 11.35 -1.33 5.79
N LYS A 168 11.35 -1.48 7.12
CA LYS A 168 12.57 -1.36 7.95
C LYS A 168 13.58 -2.46 7.62
N MET A 169 13.11 -3.68 7.31
CA MET A 169 13.99 -4.76 6.87
C MET A 169 14.64 -4.42 5.53
N VAL A 170 13.87 -3.97 4.54
CA VAL A 170 14.37 -3.57 3.22
C VAL A 170 15.42 -2.47 3.34
N ASN A 171 15.22 -1.49 4.21
CA ASN A 171 16.23 -0.45 4.48
C ASN A 171 17.56 -1.04 4.94
N ARG A 172 17.51 -1.96 5.92
CA ARG A 172 18.72 -2.58 6.49
C ARG A 172 19.44 -3.47 5.49
N THR A 173 18.69 -4.29 4.74
CA THR A 173 19.28 -5.20 3.74
C THR A 173 19.88 -4.43 2.57
N ALA A 174 19.25 -3.35 2.13
CA ALA A 174 19.77 -2.51 1.05
C ALA A 174 21.13 -1.88 1.41
N TYR A 175 21.29 -1.32 2.62
CA TYR A 175 22.59 -0.79 3.06
C TYR A 175 23.66 -1.89 3.15
N GLY A 176 23.31 -3.05 3.71
CA GLY A 176 24.23 -4.18 3.82
C GLY A 176 24.70 -4.68 2.45
N ILE A 177 23.77 -4.85 1.50
CA ILE A 177 24.07 -5.27 0.14
C ILE A 177 24.88 -4.19 -0.60
N GLY A 178 24.54 -2.91 -0.45
CA GLY A 178 25.30 -1.81 -1.03
C GLY A 178 26.76 -1.80 -0.59
N ALA A 179 27.03 -2.04 0.70
CA ALA A 179 28.39 -2.14 1.22
C ALA A 179 29.15 -3.36 0.68
N ILE A 180 28.49 -4.53 0.64
CA ILE A 180 29.09 -5.76 0.09
C ILE A 180 29.40 -5.59 -1.40
N VAL A 181 28.47 -5.06 -2.19
CA VAL A 181 28.67 -4.86 -3.63
C VAL A 181 29.75 -3.81 -3.88
N SER A 182 29.85 -2.77 -3.05
CA SER A 182 30.94 -1.79 -3.12
C SER A 182 32.32 -2.44 -2.88
N LEU A 183 32.43 -3.33 -1.89
CA LEU A 183 33.65 -4.09 -1.63
C LEU A 183 34.00 -5.02 -2.80
N VAL A 184 33.02 -5.78 -3.29
CA VAL A 184 33.20 -6.68 -4.44
C VAL A 184 33.60 -5.90 -5.68
N SER A 185 33.01 -4.72 -5.91
CA SER A 185 33.36 -3.83 -7.01
C SER A 185 34.81 -3.36 -6.91
N ALA A 186 35.27 -2.98 -5.71
CA ALA A 186 36.66 -2.56 -5.49
C ALA A 186 37.66 -3.67 -5.84
N ILE A 187 37.40 -4.89 -5.36
CA ILE A 187 38.24 -6.07 -5.65
C ILE A 187 38.23 -6.38 -7.15
N THR A 188 37.06 -6.35 -7.79
CA THR A 188 36.91 -6.64 -9.21
C THR A 188 37.71 -5.64 -10.07
N LEU A 189 37.63 -4.35 -9.75
CA LEU A 189 38.40 -3.30 -10.42
C LEU A 189 39.91 -3.48 -10.21
N ALA A 190 40.34 -3.84 -8.99
CA ALA A 190 41.75 -4.01 -8.66
C ALA A 190 42.40 -5.13 -9.48
N ILE A 191 41.63 -6.18 -9.78
CA ILE A 191 42.08 -7.34 -10.56
C ILE A 191 42.03 -7.06 -12.07
N HIS A 192 40.93 -6.51 -12.58
CA HIS A 192 40.69 -6.42 -14.02
C HIS A 192 41.26 -5.14 -14.66
N ASN A 193 41.32 -4.03 -13.91
CA ASN A 193 41.82 -2.74 -14.41
C ASN A 193 42.65 -2.03 -13.32
N PRO A 194 43.86 -2.52 -12.99
CA PRO A 194 44.67 -1.96 -11.91
C PRO A 194 45.07 -0.49 -12.15
N GLN A 195 45.09 -0.06 -13.41
CA GLN A 195 45.38 1.33 -13.80
C GLN A 195 44.38 2.35 -13.22
N VAL A 196 43.16 1.93 -12.86
CA VAL A 196 42.14 2.82 -12.28
C VAL A 196 42.55 3.29 -10.87
N PHE A 197 43.42 2.54 -10.19
CA PHE A 197 43.96 2.93 -8.89
C PHE A 197 45.22 3.81 -8.98
N SER A 198 45.73 4.09 -10.18
CA SER A 198 46.84 5.05 -10.38
C SER A 198 46.45 6.45 -9.90
N GLN A 199 45.18 6.83 -10.11
CA GLN A 199 44.58 8.00 -9.50
C GLN A 199 43.57 7.55 -8.44
N MET A 200 43.97 7.62 -7.17
CA MET A 200 43.20 7.10 -6.03
C MET A 200 41.76 7.65 -5.97
N SER A 201 41.52 8.88 -6.43
CA SER A 201 40.17 9.46 -6.48
C SER A 201 39.23 8.74 -7.45
N GLN A 202 39.73 8.26 -8.59
CA GLN A 202 38.91 7.54 -9.59
C GLN A 202 38.56 6.14 -9.10
N GLY A 203 39.55 5.40 -8.57
CA GLY A 203 39.34 4.07 -7.99
C GLY A 203 38.33 4.08 -6.84
N LEU A 204 38.42 5.06 -5.93
CA LEU A 204 37.45 5.21 -4.85
C LEU A 204 36.05 5.60 -5.37
N ALA A 205 35.97 6.54 -6.30
CA ALA A 205 34.69 6.98 -6.86
C ALA A 205 33.93 5.83 -7.52
N LEU A 206 34.59 4.99 -8.32
CA LEU A 206 33.93 3.84 -8.96
C LEU A 206 33.54 2.76 -7.96
N SER A 207 34.39 2.51 -6.95
CA SER A 207 34.15 1.46 -5.95
C SER A 207 32.98 1.81 -5.02
N LEU A 208 32.77 3.09 -4.71
CA LEU A 208 31.70 3.55 -3.81
C LEU A 208 30.33 3.72 -4.49
N LYS A 209 30.26 3.75 -5.82
CA LYS A 209 28.99 3.92 -6.57
C LYS A 209 27.88 2.95 -6.13
N PRO A 210 28.11 1.63 -5.97
CA PRO A 210 27.05 0.71 -5.53
C PRO A 210 26.47 1.06 -4.16
N LEU A 211 27.31 1.53 -3.24
CA LEU A 211 26.87 2.00 -1.93
C LEU A 211 26.03 3.27 -2.03
N ILE A 212 26.45 4.21 -2.88
CA ILE A 212 25.69 5.44 -3.15
C ILE A 212 24.31 5.10 -3.71
N TYR A 213 24.21 4.15 -4.65
CA TYR A 213 22.91 3.71 -5.18
C TYR A 213 22.00 3.10 -4.11
N ALA A 214 22.55 2.29 -3.20
CA ALA A 214 21.79 1.76 -2.06
C ALA A 214 21.31 2.89 -1.13
N ILE A 215 22.16 3.88 -0.84
CA ILE A 215 21.78 5.04 -0.02
C ILE A 215 20.64 5.82 -0.67
N LEU A 216 20.77 6.13 -1.96
CA LEU A 216 19.75 6.87 -2.70
C LEU A 216 18.42 6.09 -2.71
N PHE A 217 18.47 4.79 -2.96
CA PHE A 217 17.29 3.94 -2.95
C PHE A 217 16.57 3.95 -1.60
N VAL A 218 17.31 3.83 -0.48
CA VAL A 218 16.71 3.83 0.85
C VAL A 218 16.18 5.21 1.24
N GLU A 219 17.01 6.25 1.13
CA GLU A 219 16.68 7.58 1.63
C GLU A 219 15.53 8.23 0.89
N PHE A 220 15.46 8.05 -0.43
CA PHE A 220 14.44 8.70 -1.23
C PHE A 220 13.17 7.87 -1.40
N TRP A 221 13.23 6.54 -1.28
CA TRP A 221 12.06 5.69 -1.53
C TRP A 221 11.51 5.07 -0.24
N PHE A 222 12.25 4.15 0.37
CA PHE A 222 11.71 3.33 1.44
C PHE A 222 11.64 4.04 2.80
N ARG A 223 12.58 4.93 3.09
CA ARG A 223 12.57 5.70 4.35
C ARG A 223 11.36 6.65 4.46
N PRO A 224 11.02 7.48 3.47
CA PRO A 224 9.83 8.32 3.54
C PRO A 224 8.55 7.48 3.59
N TYR A 225 8.51 6.36 2.85
CA TYR A 225 7.40 5.41 2.92
C TYR A 225 7.18 4.89 4.35
N VAL A 226 8.23 4.39 5.01
CA VAL A 226 8.13 3.86 6.39
C VAL A 226 7.67 4.95 7.37
N ARG A 227 8.24 6.16 7.30
CA ARG A 227 7.83 7.29 8.17
C ARG A 227 6.35 7.62 8.01
N LYS A 228 5.83 7.54 6.78
CA LYS A 228 4.43 7.80 6.50
C LYS A 228 3.52 6.73 7.10
N MET A 229 3.92 5.47 7.00
CA MET A 229 3.21 4.36 7.64
C MET A 229 3.20 4.47 9.18
N GLU A 230 4.32 4.84 9.79
CA GLU A 230 4.38 5.11 11.24
C GLU A 230 3.46 6.27 11.65
N LYS A 231 3.32 7.30 10.81
CA LYS A 231 2.37 8.39 11.05
C LYS A 231 0.94 7.89 11.00
N ILE A 232 0.59 7.03 10.04
CA ILE A 232 -0.76 6.44 9.93
C ILE A 232 -1.06 5.56 11.15
N GLN A 233 -0.11 4.73 11.58
CA GLN A 233 -0.25 3.90 12.78
C GLN A 233 -0.60 4.75 14.00
N LYS A 234 0.14 5.84 14.23
CA LYS A 234 -0.14 6.77 15.34
C LYS A 234 -1.53 7.41 15.26
N LEU A 235 -2.01 7.70 14.04
CA LEU A 235 -3.36 8.23 13.84
C LEU A 235 -4.44 7.18 14.13
N GLN A 236 -4.19 5.91 13.81
CA GLN A 236 -5.09 4.79 14.13
C GLN A 236 -5.16 4.49 15.64
N GLU A 237 -4.05 4.64 16.35
CA GLU A 237 -4.00 4.46 17.81
C GLU A 237 -4.71 5.58 18.59
N ALA A 238 -4.87 6.75 17.96
CA ALA A 238 -5.49 7.94 18.57
C ALA A 238 -7.00 8.07 18.31
N SER A 239 -7.58 7.24 17.43
CA SER A 239 -9.00 7.22 17.03
C SER A 239 -9.78 6.12 17.72
#